data_AF-A0A957LQA1-F1
#
_entry.id   AF-A0A957LQA1-F1
#
_cell.length_a   1.000
_cell.length_b   1.000
_cell.length_c   1.000
_cell.angle_alpha   90.00
_cell.angle_beta   90.00
_cell.angle_gamma   90.00
#
_symmetry.space_group_name_H-M   'P 1'
#
loop_
_entity.id
_entity.type
_entity.pdbx_description
1 polymer ?
#
loop_
_entity_poly.entity_id
_entity_poly.type
_entity_poly.pdbx_seq_one_letter_code
_entity_poly.pdbx_strand_id
1 'polypeptide(L)'
;MAEEPRIINTFQQRRQLEEALATLAATHAEAELVDQVRAIADRFSAELLVAAVQRNLGTTSSQVRGGIGHLCALLPPELIVPPLRAVVADRQHAPLQRTTAALILERYLGETVSPALMGDLAGSDDAAFQSLLEAIEEGRTNRHVLLEYVTQMAEHPVDVAFMVLGLLDRLAPADRVELLRLIAQDQRHQVARVAVERLAMLA
;
A
#
# COMPACT_ATOMS: atom_id res chain seq x y z
N MET A 1 -13.95 23.66 -36.44
CA MET A 1 -12.53 23.70 -35.97
C MET A 1 -12.28 22.39 -35.25
N ALA A 2 -11.28 21.61 -35.68
CA ALA A 2 -11.15 20.18 -35.42
C ALA A 2 -10.41 19.86 -34.09
N GLU A 3 -11.10 19.90 -32.96
CA GLU A 3 -10.57 19.55 -31.61
C GLU A 3 -10.95 18.14 -31.12
N GLU A 4 -11.92 17.46 -31.74
CA GLU A 4 -12.47 16.18 -31.27
C GLU A 4 -11.50 14.97 -31.28
N PRO A 5 -10.62 14.75 -32.28
CA PRO A 5 -9.86 13.49 -32.34
C PRO A 5 -8.74 13.37 -31.29
N ARG A 6 -8.15 14.48 -30.83
CA ARG A 6 -7.11 14.47 -29.78
C ARG A 6 -7.68 14.20 -28.40
N ILE A 7 -8.83 14.79 -28.09
CA ILE A 7 -9.47 14.66 -26.78
C ILE A 7 -9.90 13.19 -26.56
N ILE A 8 -10.55 12.59 -27.56
CA ILE A 8 -10.98 11.17 -27.50
C ILE A 8 -9.78 10.23 -27.30
N ASN A 9 -8.68 10.46 -28.02
CA ASN A 9 -7.46 9.65 -27.91
C ASN A 9 -6.86 9.76 -26.48
N THR A 10 -6.83 10.96 -25.90
CA THR A 10 -6.28 11.18 -24.55
C THR A 10 -7.12 10.53 -23.45
N PHE A 11 -8.46 10.49 -23.59
CA PHE A 11 -9.31 9.74 -22.64
C PHE A 11 -9.13 8.23 -22.78
N GLN A 12 -9.02 7.74 -24.01
CA GLN A 12 -8.79 6.32 -24.27
C GLN A 12 -7.44 5.86 -23.72
N GLN A 13 -6.37 6.63 -23.92
CA GLN A 13 -5.04 6.33 -23.38
C GLN A 13 -5.05 6.31 -21.85
N ARG A 14 -5.70 7.28 -21.19
CA ARG A 14 -5.84 7.28 -19.73
C ARG A 14 -6.55 6.03 -19.23
N ARG A 15 -7.66 5.65 -19.87
CA ARG A 15 -8.39 4.43 -19.51
C ARG A 15 -7.54 3.18 -19.68
N GLN A 16 -6.85 3.05 -20.80
CA GLN A 16 -5.95 1.92 -21.07
C GLN A 16 -4.81 1.84 -20.04
N LEU A 17 -4.30 2.99 -19.59
CA LEU A 17 -3.28 3.03 -18.56
C LEU A 17 -3.83 2.58 -17.20
N GLU A 18 -5.02 3.04 -16.78
CA GLU A 18 -5.63 2.57 -15.54
C GLU A 18 -5.92 1.06 -15.58
N GLU A 19 -6.41 0.55 -16.71
CA GLU A 19 -6.62 -0.89 -16.91
C GLU A 19 -5.30 -1.67 -16.78
N ALA A 20 -4.20 -1.16 -17.36
CA ALA A 20 -2.88 -1.79 -17.25
C ALA A 20 -2.27 -1.70 -15.84
N LEU A 21 -2.52 -0.62 -15.09
CA LEU A 21 -2.07 -0.53 -13.70
C LEU A 21 -2.88 -1.48 -12.79
N ALA A 22 -4.18 -1.64 -13.06
CA ALA A 22 -5.02 -2.57 -12.30
C ALA A 22 -4.58 -4.03 -12.46
N THR A 23 -4.00 -4.43 -13.60
CA THR A 23 -3.50 -5.81 -13.77
C THR A 23 -2.29 -6.13 -12.91
N LEU A 24 -1.55 -5.12 -12.42
CA LEU A 24 -0.42 -5.33 -11.51
C LEU A 24 -0.85 -6.03 -10.21
N ALA A 25 -2.10 -5.83 -9.77
CA ALA A 25 -2.67 -6.48 -8.59
C ALA A 25 -2.69 -8.02 -8.69
N ALA A 26 -2.67 -8.57 -9.90
CA ALA A 26 -2.72 -10.01 -10.13
C ALA A 26 -1.32 -10.65 -10.24
N THR A 27 -0.24 -9.87 -10.09
CA THR A 27 1.13 -10.41 -10.10
C THR A 27 1.44 -11.14 -8.80
N HIS A 28 2.15 -12.26 -8.89
CA HIS A 28 2.49 -13.08 -7.72
C HIS A 28 4.00 -13.19 -7.47
N ALA A 29 4.82 -12.58 -8.33
CA ALA A 29 6.27 -12.54 -8.20
C ALA A 29 6.84 -11.16 -8.58
N GLU A 30 7.91 -10.76 -7.89
CA GLU A 30 8.55 -9.45 -8.11
C GLU A 30 9.10 -9.29 -9.54
N ALA A 31 9.69 -10.34 -10.12
CA ALA A 31 10.18 -10.30 -11.49
C ALA A 31 9.05 -10.05 -12.50
N GLU A 32 7.89 -10.68 -12.30
CA GLU A 32 6.71 -10.48 -13.15
C GLU A 32 6.19 -9.03 -13.05
N LEU A 33 6.13 -8.50 -11.83
CA LEU A 33 5.74 -7.12 -11.56
C LEU A 33 6.65 -6.13 -12.29
N VAL A 34 7.97 -6.31 -12.18
CA VAL A 34 8.96 -5.43 -12.84
C VAL A 34 8.85 -5.49 -14.36
N ASP A 35 8.66 -6.67 -14.95
CA ASP A 35 8.51 -6.81 -16.40
C ASP A 35 7.22 -6.18 -16.91
N GLN A 36 6.09 -6.35 -16.20
CA GLN A 36 4.84 -5.67 -16.55
C GLN A 36 4.98 -4.14 -16.45
N VAL A 37 5.65 -3.64 -15.41
CA VAL A 37 5.91 -2.21 -15.23
C VAL A 37 6.74 -1.62 -16.38
N ARG A 38 7.78 -2.33 -16.85
CA ARG A 38 8.55 -1.91 -18.02
C ARG A 38 7.69 -1.82 -19.28
N ALA A 39 6.84 -2.82 -19.51
CA ALA A 39 5.92 -2.82 -20.64
C ALA A 39 4.92 -1.64 -20.59
N ILE A 40 4.48 -1.24 -19.39
CA ILE A 40 3.65 -0.05 -19.19
C ILE A 40 4.47 1.22 -19.49
N ALA A 41 5.68 1.34 -18.95
CA ALA A 41 6.54 2.50 -19.15
C ALA A 41 6.87 2.73 -20.65
N ASP A 42 7.10 1.67 -21.42
CA ASP A 42 7.39 1.74 -22.85
C ASP A 42 6.18 2.18 -23.70
N ARG A 43 4.96 1.98 -23.19
CA ARG A 43 3.71 2.20 -23.95
C ARG A 43 3.12 3.59 -23.78
N PHE A 44 3.32 4.23 -22.64
CA PHE A 44 2.67 5.49 -22.28
C PHE A 44 3.67 6.63 -22.08
N SER A 45 3.24 7.87 -22.31
CA SER A 45 4.13 9.02 -22.11
C SER A 45 4.43 9.24 -20.62
N ALA A 46 5.59 9.81 -20.31
CA ALA A 46 5.99 10.09 -18.94
C ALA A 46 4.96 10.97 -18.21
N GLU A 47 4.35 11.94 -18.89
CA GLU A 47 3.33 12.83 -18.32
C GLU A 47 2.04 12.08 -17.94
N LEU A 48 1.61 11.14 -18.80
CA LEU A 48 0.45 10.29 -18.50
C LEU A 48 0.74 9.37 -17.31
N LEU A 49 1.96 8.83 -17.23
CA LEU A 49 2.42 7.98 -16.14
C LEU A 49 2.48 8.74 -14.82
N VAL A 50 3.08 9.95 -14.79
CA VAL A 50 3.09 10.81 -13.60
C VAL A 50 1.68 11.08 -13.09
N ALA A 51 0.75 11.43 -13.99
CA ALA A 51 -0.63 11.67 -13.61
C ALA A 51 -1.31 10.40 -13.04
N ALA A 52 -1.00 9.22 -13.59
CA ALA A 52 -1.55 7.96 -13.10
C ALA A 52 -0.96 7.53 -11.75
N VAL A 53 0.34 7.77 -11.52
CA VAL A 53 0.98 7.60 -10.22
C VAL A 53 0.21 8.40 -9.17
N GLN A 54 0.02 9.70 -9.39
CA GLN A 54 -0.67 10.58 -8.43
C GLN A 54 -2.09 10.09 -8.07
N ARG A 55 -2.85 9.59 -9.06
CA ARG A 55 -4.19 9.05 -8.82
C ARG A 55 -4.18 7.77 -7.99
N ASN A 56 -3.13 6.96 -8.11
CA ASN A 56 -3.05 5.65 -7.50
C ASN A 56 -2.20 5.60 -6.21
N LEU A 57 -1.67 6.73 -5.72
CA LEU A 57 -0.96 6.80 -4.43
C LEU A 57 -1.80 6.32 -3.23
N GLY A 58 -3.13 6.37 -3.35
CA GLY A 58 -4.07 5.90 -2.35
C GLY A 58 -4.48 4.44 -2.50
N THR A 59 -3.80 3.66 -3.35
CA THR A 59 -4.12 2.23 -3.53
C THR A 59 -3.91 1.44 -2.24
N THR A 60 -4.81 0.51 -1.95
CA THR A 60 -4.69 -0.46 -0.86
C THR A 60 -3.99 -1.75 -1.30
N SER A 61 -3.74 -1.94 -2.60
CA SER A 61 -3.01 -3.10 -3.10
C SER A 61 -1.50 -2.85 -2.99
N SER A 62 -0.81 -3.70 -2.25
CA SER A 62 0.64 -3.66 -2.10
C SER A 62 1.37 -3.94 -3.41
N GLN A 63 0.84 -4.85 -4.25
CA GLN A 63 1.36 -5.13 -5.59
C GLN A 63 1.27 -3.90 -6.49
N VAL A 64 0.10 -3.24 -6.54
CA VAL A 64 -0.06 -2.00 -7.33
C VAL A 64 0.87 -0.91 -6.78
N ARG A 65 0.99 -0.76 -5.46
CA ARG A 65 1.91 0.19 -4.84
C ARG A 65 3.37 -0.09 -5.19
N GLY A 66 3.81 -1.35 -5.12
CA GLY A 66 5.14 -1.78 -5.52
C GLY A 66 5.40 -1.50 -7.00
N GLY A 67 4.43 -1.81 -7.86
CA GLY A 67 4.50 -1.54 -9.29
C GLY A 67 4.60 -0.05 -9.61
N ILE A 68 3.85 0.80 -8.90
CA ILE A 68 3.95 2.26 -9.00
C ILE A 68 5.34 2.74 -8.56
N GLY A 69 5.91 2.16 -7.50
CA GLY A 69 7.27 2.44 -7.07
C GLY A 69 8.30 2.12 -8.17
N HIS A 70 8.24 0.93 -8.75
CA HIS A 70 9.09 0.55 -9.87
C HIS A 70 8.88 1.45 -11.10
N LEU A 71 7.62 1.85 -11.37
CA LEU A 71 7.31 2.75 -12.46
C LEU A 71 7.95 4.12 -12.25
N CYS A 72 7.91 4.66 -11.04
CA CYS A 72 8.56 5.92 -10.70
C CYS A 72 10.07 5.86 -10.93
N ALA A 73 10.72 4.73 -10.64
CA ALA A 73 12.15 4.53 -10.88
C ALA A 73 12.54 4.53 -12.38
N LEU A 74 11.57 4.34 -13.28
CA LEU A 74 11.76 4.43 -14.73
C LEU A 74 11.47 5.83 -15.31
N LEU A 75 10.87 6.73 -14.52
CA LEU A 75 10.50 8.07 -14.97
C LEU A 75 11.65 9.08 -14.76
N PRO A 76 11.73 10.13 -15.60
CA PRO A 76 12.67 11.23 -15.37
C PRO A 76 12.47 11.85 -13.98
N PRO A 77 13.52 11.93 -13.13
CA PRO A 77 13.39 12.46 -11.76
C PRO A 77 12.78 13.85 -11.69
N GLU A 78 13.10 14.72 -12.65
CA GLU A 78 12.57 16.08 -12.76
C GLU A 78 11.05 16.13 -12.97
N LEU A 79 10.45 15.05 -13.49
CA LEU A 79 8.99 14.94 -13.69
C LEU A 79 8.28 14.33 -12.48
N ILE A 80 8.90 13.38 -11.78
CA ILE A 80 8.21 12.59 -10.74
C ILE A 80 8.53 13.04 -9.30
N VAL A 81 9.75 13.52 -9.02
CA VAL A 81 10.14 13.93 -7.66
C VAL A 81 9.35 15.14 -7.16
N PRO A 82 9.21 16.26 -7.91
CA PRO A 82 8.45 17.42 -7.45
C PRO A 82 6.99 17.11 -7.08
N PRO A 83 6.19 16.41 -7.90
CA PRO A 83 4.80 16.11 -7.55
C PRO A 83 4.69 15.16 -6.34
N LEU A 84 5.59 14.19 -6.16
CA LEU A 84 5.57 13.32 -4.97
C LEU A 84 5.89 14.09 -3.70
N ARG A 85 6.88 14.99 -3.73
CA ARG A 85 7.18 15.88 -2.60
C ARG A 85 6.00 16.79 -2.25
N ALA A 86 5.31 17.30 -3.27
CA ALA A 86 4.10 18.10 -3.06
C ALA A 86 3.01 17.30 -2.33
N VAL A 87 2.79 16.03 -2.73
CA VAL A 87 1.82 15.16 -2.05
C VAL A 87 2.20 14.95 -0.59
N VAL A 88 3.47 14.62 -0.29
CA VAL A 88 3.94 14.41 1.09
C VAL A 88 3.71 15.65 1.97
N ALA A 89 4.01 16.83 1.43
CA ALA A 89 3.96 18.09 2.17
C ALA A 89 2.52 18.62 2.40
N ASP A 90 1.57 18.28 1.53
CA ASP A 90 0.20 18.77 1.61
C ASP A 90 -0.69 17.88 2.49
N ARG A 91 -1.04 18.41 3.67
CA ARG A 91 -1.89 17.74 4.65
C ARG A 91 -3.35 17.57 4.20
N GLN A 92 -3.75 18.16 3.08
CA GLN A 92 -5.08 17.92 2.49
C GLN A 92 -5.17 16.56 1.80
N HIS A 93 -4.04 15.94 1.45
CA HIS A 93 -4.01 14.56 0.96
C HIS A 93 -4.26 13.56 2.09
N ALA A 94 -4.89 12.44 1.74
CA ALA A 94 -5.15 11.37 2.69
C ALA A 94 -3.84 10.80 3.25
N PRO A 95 -3.82 10.33 4.52
CA PRO A 95 -2.64 9.74 5.15
C PRO A 95 -1.95 8.68 4.28
N LEU A 96 -2.72 7.75 3.70
CA LEU A 96 -2.19 6.69 2.83
C LEU A 96 -1.48 7.26 1.58
N GLN A 97 -2.02 8.30 0.95
CA GLN A 97 -1.39 8.92 -0.22
C GLN A 97 -0.03 9.54 0.14
N ARG A 98 0.02 10.25 1.27
CA ARG A 98 1.23 10.88 1.80
C ARG A 98 2.29 9.83 2.15
N THR A 99 1.89 8.76 2.85
CA THR A 99 2.78 7.65 3.20
C THR A 99 3.32 6.92 1.99
N THR A 100 2.46 6.59 1.01
CA THR A 100 2.90 5.94 -0.23
C THR A 100 3.88 6.81 -1.01
N ALA A 101 3.60 8.11 -1.13
CA ALA A 101 4.51 9.05 -1.80
C ALA A 101 5.87 9.14 -1.10
N ALA A 102 5.88 9.20 0.23
CA ALA A 102 7.12 9.21 1.02
C ALA A 102 7.92 7.92 0.83
N LEU A 103 7.26 6.76 0.89
CA LEU A 103 7.89 5.46 0.65
C LEU A 103 8.49 5.37 -0.75
N ILE A 104 7.80 5.87 -1.79
CA ILE A 104 8.32 5.89 -3.16
C ILE A 104 9.58 6.75 -3.25
N LEU A 105 9.54 7.96 -2.70
CA LEU A 105 10.69 8.86 -2.67
C LEU A 105 11.91 8.19 -2.02
N GLU A 106 11.75 7.62 -0.83
CA GLU A 106 12.87 7.03 -0.08
C GLU A 106 13.37 5.72 -0.67
N ARG A 107 12.46 4.79 -0.97
CA ARG A 107 12.83 3.42 -1.35
C ARG A 107 13.16 3.27 -2.82
N TYR A 108 12.48 4.00 -3.71
CA TYR A 108 12.63 3.80 -5.16
C TYR A 108 13.43 4.91 -5.83
N LEU A 109 13.36 6.14 -5.30
CA LEU A 109 14.02 7.30 -5.91
C LEU A 109 15.29 7.73 -5.15
N GLY A 110 15.54 7.17 -3.97
CA GLY A 110 16.71 7.51 -3.14
C GLY A 110 16.64 8.93 -2.55
N GLU A 111 15.46 9.52 -2.50
CA GLU A 111 15.19 10.86 -2.00
C GLU A 111 14.89 10.82 -0.50
N THR A 112 15.39 11.79 0.26
CA THR A 112 15.11 11.85 1.71
C THR A 112 13.85 12.66 1.98
N VAL A 113 12.97 12.14 2.85
CA VAL A 113 11.78 12.85 3.31
C VAL A 113 12.01 13.33 4.74
N SER A 114 11.68 14.60 5.01
CA SER A 114 11.83 15.15 6.36
C SER A 114 10.87 14.44 7.33
N PRO A 115 11.35 13.89 8.47
CA PRO A 115 10.48 13.26 9.47
C PRO A 115 9.40 14.20 10.02
N ALA A 116 9.64 15.51 10.01
CA ALA A 116 8.67 16.51 10.45
C ALA A 116 7.41 16.58 9.55
N LEU A 117 7.53 16.17 8.27
CA LEU A 117 6.41 16.07 7.34
C LEU A 117 5.58 14.80 7.55
N MET A 118 6.12 13.83 8.29
CA MET A 118 5.49 12.54 8.58
C MET A 118 5.06 12.43 10.06
N GLY A 119 5.43 13.39 10.90
CA GLY A 119 5.19 13.34 12.35
C GLY A 119 3.71 13.32 12.73
N ASP A 120 2.82 13.83 11.88
CA ASP A 120 1.36 13.75 12.05
C ASP A 120 0.77 12.40 11.60
N LEU A 121 1.49 11.63 10.79
CA LEU A 121 1.11 10.29 10.33
C LEU A 121 1.50 9.21 11.36
N ALA A 122 2.62 9.41 12.07
CA ALA A 122 3.11 8.51 13.11
C ALA A 122 2.20 8.43 14.36
N GLY A 123 1.28 9.40 14.53
CA GLY A 123 0.27 9.40 15.57
C GLY A 123 -1.07 8.80 15.16
N SER A 124 -1.18 8.26 13.94
CA SER A 124 -2.41 7.69 13.42
C SER A 124 -2.31 6.17 13.37
N ASP A 125 -3.23 5.50 14.07
CA ASP A 125 -3.56 4.08 13.93
C ASP A 125 -3.77 3.65 12.46
N ASP A 126 -3.94 4.58 11.52
CA ASP A 126 -4.18 4.29 10.12
C ASP A 126 -2.98 3.66 9.40
N ALA A 127 -1.74 4.05 9.69
CA ALA A 127 -0.58 3.42 9.03
C ALA A 127 -0.45 1.94 9.42
N ALA A 128 -0.59 1.64 10.71
CA ALA A 128 -0.64 0.28 11.22
C ALA A 128 -1.88 -0.47 10.70
N PHE A 129 -3.02 0.21 10.55
CA PHE A 129 -4.22 -0.39 9.98
C PHE A 129 -4.07 -0.74 8.51
N GLN A 130 -3.39 0.10 7.72
CA GLN A 130 -3.13 -0.21 6.32
C GLN A 130 -2.18 -1.41 6.18
N SER A 131 -1.13 -1.48 7.00
CA SER A 131 -0.25 -2.65 7.05
C SER A 131 -1.02 -3.94 7.41
N LEU A 132 -1.95 -3.86 8.38
CA LEU A 132 -2.84 -4.97 8.72
C LEU A 132 -3.74 -5.40 7.55
N LEU A 133 -4.34 -4.44 6.85
CA LEU A 133 -5.20 -4.72 5.68
C LEU A 133 -4.42 -5.43 4.57
N GLU A 134 -3.18 -5.00 4.31
CA GLU A 134 -2.32 -5.62 3.30
C GLU A 134 -1.96 -7.05 3.65
N ALA A 135 -1.56 -7.30 4.91
CA ALA A 135 -1.26 -8.65 5.37
C ALA A 135 -2.47 -9.59 5.24
N ILE A 136 -3.69 -9.09 5.48
CA ILE A 136 -4.93 -9.85 5.31
C ILE A 136 -5.21 -10.14 3.84
N GLU A 137 -5.11 -9.14 2.97
CA GLU A 137 -5.39 -9.31 1.55
C GLU A 137 -4.39 -10.27 0.89
N GLU A 138 -3.10 -10.08 1.13
CA GLU A 138 -2.06 -10.99 0.66
C GLU A 138 -2.21 -12.38 1.29
N GLY A 139 -2.57 -12.42 2.58
CA GLY A 139 -2.84 -13.64 3.34
C GLY A 139 -3.91 -14.55 2.74
N ARG A 140 -4.88 -13.99 2.02
CA ARG A 140 -5.92 -14.76 1.29
C ARG A 140 -5.34 -15.63 0.19
N THR A 141 -4.24 -15.22 -0.41
CA THR A 141 -3.56 -15.97 -1.48
C THR A 141 -2.32 -16.70 -0.98
N ASN A 142 -1.62 -16.12 -0.01
CA ASN A 142 -0.42 -16.68 0.60
C ASN A 142 -0.49 -16.60 2.13
N ARG A 143 -0.92 -17.70 2.75
CA ARG A 143 -1.04 -17.84 4.21
C ARG A 143 0.27 -17.57 4.97
N HIS A 144 1.43 -17.70 4.33
CA HIS A 144 2.72 -17.40 4.96
C HIS A 144 2.83 -15.93 5.39
N VAL A 145 2.21 -15.01 4.65
CA VAL A 145 2.24 -13.56 4.97
C VAL A 145 1.61 -13.28 6.34
N LEU A 146 0.53 -13.97 6.70
CA LEU A 146 -0.09 -13.84 8.02
C LEU A 146 0.80 -14.38 9.15
N LEU A 147 1.57 -15.43 8.87
CA LEU A 147 2.53 -15.98 9.83
C LEU A 147 3.71 -15.02 10.03
N GLU A 148 4.25 -14.47 8.95
CA GLU A 148 5.31 -13.45 9.02
C GLU A 148 4.84 -12.21 9.78
N TYR A 149 3.62 -11.73 9.49
CA TYR A 149 3.03 -10.59 10.18
C TYR A 149 2.94 -10.80 11.70
N VAL A 150 2.42 -11.95 12.15
CA VAL A 150 2.32 -12.27 13.59
C VAL A 150 3.70 -12.50 14.21
N THR A 151 4.64 -13.07 13.45
CA THR A 151 6.03 -13.26 13.91
C THR A 151 6.71 -11.92 14.14
N GLN A 152 6.62 -10.99 13.19
CA GLN A 152 7.14 -9.62 13.34
C GLN A 152 6.47 -8.89 14.52
N MET A 153 5.15 -9.02 14.68
CA MET A 153 4.44 -8.47 15.83
C MET A 153 4.93 -9.04 17.18
N ALA A 154 5.43 -10.27 17.21
CA ALA A 154 6.01 -10.89 18.41
C ALA A 154 7.40 -10.33 18.76
N GLU A 155 8.13 -9.78 17.79
CA GLU A 155 9.44 -9.12 17.99
C GLU A 155 9.29 -7.71 18.59
N HIS A 156 8.10 -7.12 18.51
CA HIS A 156 7.79 -5.82 19.08
C HIS A 156 7.25 -5.89 20.52
N PRO A 157 7.25 -4.78 21.28
CA PRO A 157 6.70 -4.77 22.63
C PRO A 157 5.18 -4.99 22.62
N VAL A 158 4.64 -5.31 23.80
CA VAL A 158 3.29 -5.87 23.93
C VAL A 158 2.18 -4.88 23.57
N ASP A 159 2.45 -3.59 23.71
CA ASP A 159 1.59 -2.47 23.31
C ASP A 159 1.30 -2.47 21.81
N VAL A 160 2.27 -2.80 20.97
CA VAL A 160 2.09 -2.95 19.52
C VAL A 160 1.09 -4.06 19.21
N ALA A 161 1.18 -5.20 19.90
CA ALA A 161 0.23 -6.30 19.72
C ALA A 161 -1.19 -5.92 20.16
N PHE A 162 -1.33 -5.16 21.24
CA PHE A 162 -2.63 -4.63 21.67
C PHE A 162 -3.21 -3.59 20.71
N MET A 163 -2.36 -2.75 20.12
CA MET A 163 -2.77 -1.83 19.06
C MET A 163 -3.27 -2.59 17.83
N VAL A 164 -2.53 -3.61 17.34
CA VAL A 164 -2.98 -4.48 16.25
C VAL A 164 -4.30 -5.21 16.58
N LEU A 165 -4.44 -5.71 17.81
CA LEU A 165 -5.71 -6.29 18.26
C LEU A 165 -6.82 -5.23 18.19
N GLY A 166 -6.64 -4.01 18.70
CA GLY A 166 -7.62 -2.93 18.58
C GLY A 166 -8.01 -2.62 17.13
N LEU A 167 -7.05 -2.66 16.22
CA LEU A 167 -7.26 -2.45 14.79
C LEU A 167 -8.11 -3.54 14.12
N LEU A 168 -7.99 -4.80 14.56
CA LEU A 168 -8.83 -5.90 14.07
C LEU A 168 -10.33 -5.63 14.25
N ASP A 169 -10.72 -4.82 15.24
CA ASP A 169 -12.13 -4.49 15.51
C ASP A 169 -12.76 -3.64 14.39
N ARG A 170 -11.95 -3.04 13.51
CA ARG A 170 -12.40 -2.28 12.33
C ARG A 170 -12.70 -3.17 11.12
N LEU A 171 -12.28 -4.44 11.12
CA LEU A 171 -12.40 -5.35 9.97
C LEU A 171 -13.74 -6.07 9.90
N ALA A 172 -14.10 -6.68 8.77
CA ALA A 172 -15.24 -7.59 8.74
C ALA A 172 -14.99 -8.84 9.62
N PRO A 173 -16.00 -9.40 10.32
CA PRO A 173 -15.82 -10.57 11.19
C PRO A 173 -15.06 -11.74 10.57
N ALA A 174 -15.31 -12.04 9.29
CA ALA A 174 -14.67 -13.12 8.56
C ALA A 174 -13.15 -12.93 8.44
N ASP A 175 -12.70 -11.70 8.23
CA ASP A 175 -11.28 -11.35 8.04
C ASP A 175 -10.48 -11.38 9.36
N ARG A 176 -11.17 -11.40 10.51
CA ARG A 176 -10.53 -11.42 11.83
C ARG A 176 -10.11 -12.82 12.25
N VAL A 177 -10.85 -13.85 11.84
CA VAL A 177 -10.77 -15.20 12.43
C VAL A 177 -9.38 -15.81 12.28
N GLU A 178 -8.80 -15.75 11.09
CA GLU A 178 -7.51 -16.40 10.82
C GLU A 178 -6.37 -15.73 11.57
N LEU A 179 -6.29 -14.39 11.53
CA LEU A 179 -5.25 -13.67 12.25
C LEU A 179 -5.40 -13.82 13.76
N LEU A 180 -6.62 -13.77 14.30
CA LEU A 180 -6.85 -14.02 15.73
C LEU A 180 -6.44 -15.44 16.15
N ARG A 181 -6.63 -16.46 15.31
CA ARG A 181 -6.16 -17.84 15.59
C ARG A 181 -4.64 -17.95 15.63
N LEU A 182 -3.94 -17.15 14.83
CA LEU A 182 -2.48 -17.07 14.87
C LEU A 182 -2.00 -16.30 16.11
N ILE A 183 -2.62 -15.16 16.42
CA ILE A 183 -2.28 -14.36 17.61
C ILE A 183 -2.61 -15.12 18.91
N ALA A 184 -3.63 -15.98 18.91
CA ALA A 184 -3.93 -16.87 20.03
C ALA A 184 -2.79 -17.84 20.39
N GLN A 185 -1.80 -18.00 19.50
CA GLN A 185 -0.60 -18.82 19.72
C GLN A 185 0.61 -17.99 20.19
N ASP A 186 0.45 -16.68 20.44
CA ASP A 186 1.51 -15.80 20.93
C ASP A 186 2.06 -16.30 22.28
N GLN A 187 3.39 -16.29 22.43
CA GLN A 187 4.08 -16.71 23.66
C GLN A 187 3.76 -15.80 24.85
N ARG A 188 3.33 -14.55 24.58
CA ARG A 188 2.91 -13.59 25.59
C ARG A 188 1.45 -13.89 25.96
N HIS A 189 1.26 -14.58 27.09
CA HIS A 189 -0.05 -15.04 27.56
C HIS A 189 -1.16 -13.97 27.53
N GLN A 190 -0.85 -12.72 27.85
CA GLN A 190 -1.82 -11.63 27.84
C GLN A 190 -2.34 -11.28 26.45
N VAL A 191 -1.51 -11.41 25.40
CA VAL A 191 -1.89 -11.18 24.00
C VAL A 191 -2.73 -12.35 23.51
N ALA A 192 -2.25 -13.58 23.72
CA ALA A 192 -2.95 -14.80 23.34
C ALA A 192 -4.35 -14.89 23.98
N ARG A 193 -4.47 -14.55 25.27
CA ARG A 193 -5.76 -14.55 25.98
C ARG A 193 -6.78 -13.60 25.34
N VAL A 194 -6.38 -12.37 25.01
CA VAL A 194 -7.29 -11.41 24.38
C VAL A 194 -7.70 -11.87 22.98
N ALA A 195 -6.81 -12.49 22.22
CA ALA A 195 -7.16 -13.05 20.92
C ALA A 195 -8.17 -14.21 21.04
N VAL A 196 -8.03 -15.09 22.04
CA VAL A 196 -9.00 -16.16 22.34
C VAL A 196 -10.36 -15.59 22.76
N GLU A 197 -10.38 -14.58 23.64
CA GLU A 197 -11.61 -13.90 24.05
C GLU A 197 -12.34 -13.29 22.85
N ARG A 198 -11.61 -12.66 21.92
CA ARG A 198 -12.16 -12.11 20.68
C ARG A 198 -12.65 -13.19 19.72
N LEU A 199 -11.95 -14.32 19.60
CA LEU A 199 -12.44 -15.46 18.81
C LEU A 199 -13.75 -16.02 19.36
N ALA A 200 -13.88 -16.11 20.69
CA ALA A 200 -15.09 -16.60 21.33
C ALA A 200 -16.31 -15.70 21.07
N MET A 201 -16.11 -14.39 20.86
CA MET A 201 -17.17 -13.45 20.50
C MET A 201 -17.59 -13.51 19.02
N LEU A 202 -16.81 -14.19 18.17
CA LEU A 202 -17.10 -14.37 16.74
C LEU A 202 -17.73 -15.73 16.42
N ALA A 203 -17.84 -16.61 17.42
CA ALA A 203 -18.33 -17.99 17.31
C ALA A 203 -19.85 -18.12 17.52
#